data_AF-A0A972AE51-F1
#
_entry.id   AF-A0A972AE51-F1
#
_cell.length_a   1.000
_cell.length_b   1.000
_cell.length_c   1.000
_cell.angle_alpha   90.00
_cell.angle_beta   90.00
_cell.angle_gamma   90.00
#
_symmetry.space_group_name_H-M   'P 1'
#
loop_
_entity.id
_entity.type
_entity.pdbx_description
1 polymer ?
#
loop_
_entity_poly.entity_id
_entity_poly.type
_entity_poly.pdbx_seq_one_letter_code
_entity_poly.pdbx_strand_id
1 'polypeptide(L)'
;MTRRLLPVLLVLWMLLNILAIPTVASAEVIGSAEVWRTNAIIYPAQEQLIPAGPIWVKWNALANAERYIVYLDDKPGEVVKATSEDTMEYKIYTVDVDTHTIWIEAELSNGQRVLTRPRTFYVSKKGIGFFDALSNMEDMKLSWYYNWNTTKSNQPVVRDLDFTPMFWSGPCDPSQIAEYKTVLGCNEPDHTGQVNTPATTVARSWWPSFVDSGKRIGSPAVAWEYGNEPGQWLYDFMELIKRPDGTYPVDFIAVHSYPGWPGDTSPGADQIAGFRQFIEDLWNRYHKPIWITEFAVANWPSNQDDIQPWGYSKQDVYNYMDEALTFLDNCPYVERYAWFSFGDPDGDPYGESAGSHSALTKRTTGELTELGKLYRDKGNPVRRSVTDDAVPAALGNVKCVIEVSAGMGGTATGGGTYNDNSWVTLNAYPYDHYLFDGWYEGNTKVSDNMTYSFIAILRIPDYSDSISGSIRTIKPDTSGHLVMYFDFT
;
A
#
# COMPACT_ATOMS: atom_id res chain seq x y z
N MET A 1 18.91 14.83 -84.78
CA MET A 1 20.31 14.35 -84.95
C MET A 1 21.11 15.04 -83.86
N THR A 2 21.67 14.45 -82.82
CA THR A 2 22.55 13.28 -82.63
C THR A 2 22.57 13.00 -81.10
N ARG A 3 22.12 11.84 -80.59
CA ARG A 3 22.88 10.62 -80.25
C ARG A 3 24.14 10.81 -79.36
N ARG A 4 24.15 10.05 -78.24
CA ARG A 4 25.28 9.53 -77.41
C ARG A 4 25.73 10.40 -76.23
N LEU A 5 26.13 9.92 -75.04
CA LEU A 5 26.19 8.61 -74.34
C LEU A 5 26.50 8.96 -72.85
N LEU A 6 25.93 8.25 -71.88
CA LEU A 6 26.37 8.14 -70.47
C LEU A 6 27.83 7.57 -70.40
N PRO A 7 28.61 7.51 -69.27
CA PRO A 7 28.19 7.46 -67.84
C PRO A 7 29.21 8.06 -66.78
N VAL A 8 28.92 7.84 -65.47
CA VAL A 8 29.85 7.79 -64.31
C VAL A 8 30.38 9.11 -63.71
N LEU A 9 29.62 9.73 -62.79
CA LEU A 9 30.18 10.52 -61.66
C LEU A 9 29.08 10.97 -60.66
N LEU A 10 28.23 10.04 -60.24
CA LEU A 10 27.13 10.31 -59.28
C LEU A 10 27.00 9.21 -58.22
N VAL A 11 28.14 8.72 -57.72
CA VAL A 11 28.19 7.79 -56.57
C VAL A 11 29.04 8.37 -55.40
N LEU A 12 29.45 9.63 -55.49
CA LEU A 12 30.29 10.30 -54.47
C LEU A 12 29.57 11.45 -53.74
N TRP A 13 28.24 11.32 -53.58
CA TRP A 13 27.41 12.30 -52.85
C TRP A 13 26.45 11.67 -51.82
N MET A 14 26.72 10.43 -51.39
CA MET A 14 26.00 9.74 -50.30
C MET A 14 26.93 9.32 -49.14
N LEU A 15 28.01 10.06 -48.90
CA LEU A 15 28.90 9.84 -47.75
C LEU A 15 29.40 11.19 -47.23
N LEU A 16 28.55 11.94 -46.52
CA LEU A 16 28.92 12.97 -45.52
C LEU A 16 27.66 13.71 -45.07
N ASN A 17 26.90 13.07 -44.19
CA ASN A 17 26.05 13.72 -43.19
C ASN A 17 25.72 12.66 -42.13
N ILE A 18 26.77 12.17 -41.47
CA ILE A 18 26.60 11.62 -40.12
C ILE A 18 26.34 12.86 -39.26
N LEU A 19 25.06 13.18 -39.08
CA LEU A 19 24.63 14.02 -37.97
C LEU A 19 25.14 13.33 -36.70
N ALA A 20 26.17 13.90 -36.10
CA ALA A 20 26.48 13.66 -34.71
C ALA A 20 25.22 14.03 -33.93
N ILE A 21 24.46 13.02 -33.50
CA ILE A 21 23.42 13.19 -32.51
C ILE A 21 24.17 13.60 -31.23
N PRO A 22 23.97 14.83 -30.70
CA PRO A 22 24.52 15.11 -29.39
C PRO A 22 23.78 14.17 -28.42
N THR A 23 24.54 13.29 -27.77
CA THR A 23 24.06 12.51 -26.64
C THR A 23 23.77 13.47 -25.49
N VAL A 24 22.57 14.04 -25.48
CA VAL A 24 22.00 14.74 -24.32
C VAL A 24 21.25 13.68 -23.52
N ALA A 25 21.96 12.92 -22.70
CA ALA A 25 21.34 11.81 -21.95
C ALA A 25 21.84 11.66 -20.50
N SER A 26 22.71 12.54 -20.00
CA SER A 26 23.21 12.42 -18.62
C SER A 26 22.68 13.50 -17.68
N ALA A 27 22.75 14.77 -18.04
CA ALA A 27 22.27 15.85 -17.16
C ALA A 27 20.74 15.83 -16.96
N GLU A 28 19.98 15.53 -18.01
CA GLU A 28 18.52 15.41 -17.95
C GLU A 28 18.11 14.15 -17.17
N VAL A 29 18.86 13.05 -17.31
CA VAL A 29 18.64 11.80 -16.58
C VAL A 29 18.97 11.96 -15.10
N ILE A 30 20.07 12.61 -14.73
CA ILE A 30 20.42 12.88 -13.32
C ILE A 30 19.39 13.81 -12.66
N GLY A 31 18.95 14.86 -13.35
CA GLY A 31 17.86 15.72 -12.87
C GLY A 31 16.54 14.98 -12.72
N SER A 32 16.19 14.13 -13.68
CA SER A 32 14.98 13.29 -13.61
C SER A 32 15.06 12.24 -12.51
N ALA A 33 16.24 11.65 -12.28
CA ALA A 33 16.47 10.65 -11.26
C ALA A 33 16.34 11.27 -9.88
N GLU A 34 16.96 12.42 -9.59
CA GLU A 34 16.87 13.07 -8.28
C GLU A 34 15.43 13.50 -7.94
N VAL A 35 14.71 14.06 -8.91
CA VAL A 35 13.29 14.39 -8.76
C VAL A 35 12.47 13.12 -8.53
N TRP A 36 12.78 12.04 -9.26
CA TRP A 36 12.13 10.74 -9.10
C TRP A 36 12.39 10.14 -7.72
N ARG A 37 13.62 10.17 -7.21
CA ARG A 37 13.96 9.63 -5.88
C ARG A 37 13.03 10.17 -4.79
N THR A 38 12.70 11.46 -4.88
CA THR A 38 11.87 12.14 -3.87
C THR A 38 10.36 11.99 -4.13
N ASN A 39 9.95 12.00 -5.40
CA ASN A 39 8.54 12.16 -5.76
C ASN A 39 7.92 10.95 -6.49
N ALA A 40 8.68 9.86 -6.69
CA ALA A 40 8.23 8.71 -7.46
C ALA A 40 7.00 8.07 -6.85
N ILE A 41 7.05 7.72 -5.57
CA ILE A 41 5.95 7.02 -4.92
C ILE A 41 4.71 7.93 -4.92
N ILE A 42 3.57 7.41 -5.33
CA ILE A 42 2.29 8.11 -5.33
C ILE A 42 1.47 7.59 -4.15
N TYR A 43 1.45 6.27 -3.96
CA TYR A 43 0.70 5.61 -2.90
C TYR A 43 1.52 4.43 -2.31
N PRO A 44 1.51 4.22 -0.98
CA PRO A 44 0.97 5.12 0.04
C PRO A 44 1.63 6.52 0.08
N ALA A 45 0.87 7.51 0.52
CA ALA A 45 1.41 8.83 0.82
C ALA A 45 2.21 8.80 2.13
N GLN A 46 3.13 9.76 2.29
CA GLN A 46 3.91 9.92 3.52
C GLN A 46 2.97 10.11 4.71
N GLU A 47 3.20 9.35 5.78
CA GLU A 47 2.44 9.32 7.03
C GLU A 47 0.93 8.98 6.86
N GLN A 48 0.55 8.35 5.75
CA GLN A 48 -0.83 7.94 5.51
C GLN A 48 -1.21 6.73 6.37
N LEU A 49 -2.40 6.78 7.00
CA LEU A 49 -3.03 5.61 7.60
C LEU A 49 -3.85 4.88 6.53
N ILE A 50 -3.55 3.60 6.29
CA ILE A 50 -4.20 2.77 5.26
C ILE A 50 -4.64 1.42 5.82
N PRO A 51 -5.57 0.71 5.17
CA PRO A 51 -6.07 -0.54 5.71
C PRO A 51 -5.12 -1.71 5.50
N ALA A 52 -5.14 -2.64 6.45
CA ALA A 52 -4.47 -3.93 6.35
C ALA A 52 -5.03 -4.82 5.23
N GLY A 53 -4.20 -5.77 4.80
CA GLY A 53 -4.41 -6.67 3.68
C GLY A 53 -3.58 -6.28 2.45
N PRO A 54 -4.10 -6.50 1.23
CA PRO A 54 -3.44 -6.09 0.00
C PRO A 54 -3.31 -4.57 -0.12
N ILE A 55 -2.11 -4.09 -0.41
CA ILE A 55 -1.79 -2.68 -0.63
C ILE A 55 -1.17 -2.54 -2.03
N TRP A 56 -1.78 -1.72 -2.87
CA TRP A 56 -1.34 -1.47 -4.25
C TRP A 56 -0.41 -0.27 -4.30
N VAL A 57 0.89 -0.51 -4.08
CA VAL A 57 1.92 0.53 -4.17
C VAL A 57 1.94 1.08 -5.59
N LYS A 58 1.84 2.40 -5.74
CA LYS A 58 1.81 3.09 -7.03
C LYS A 58 2.94 4.11 -7.10
N TRP A 59 3.63 4.19 -8.23
CA TRP A 59 4.71 5.16 -8.45
C TRP A 59 4.77 5.65 -9.90
N ASN A 60 5.39 6.81 -10.12
CA ASN A 60 5.73 7.30 -11.46
C ASN A 60 6.85 6.43 -12.04
N ALA A 61 6.77 6.05 -13.32
CA ALA A 61 7.85 5.33 -13.99
C ALA A 61 9.10 6.22 -14.13
N LEU A 62 10.28 5.61 -14.03
CA LEU A 62 11.56 6.25 -14.32
C LEU A 62 11.95 5.98 -15.78
N ALA A 63 12.40 7.01 -16.49
CA ALA A 63 12.88 6.87 -17.86
C ALA A 63 14.04 5.88 -17.95
N ASN A 64 14.03 5.03 -18.98
CA ASN A 64 15.02 3.97 -19.23
C ASN A 64 15.11 2.87 -18.16
N ALA A 65 14.18 2.80 -17.21
CA ALA A 65 14.09 1.66 -16.31
C ALA A 65 13.67 0.41 -17.09
N GLU A 66 14.34 -0.72 -16.83
CA GLU A 66 13.97 -2.03 -17.34
C GLU A 66 13.13 -2.83 -16.33
N ARG A 67 13.41 -2.63 -15.04
CA ARG A 67 12.71 -3.30 -13.93
C ARG A 67 12.75 -2.50 -12.64
N TYR A 68 11.85 -2.87 -11.73
CA TYR A 68 11.74 -2.32 -10.39
C TYR A 68 11.68 -3.44 -9.34
N ILE A 69 12.07 -3.13 -8.11
CA ILE A 69 11.81 -3.94 -6.92
C ILE A 69 11.22 -3.01 -5.86
N VAL A 70 10.06 -3.39 -5.31
CA VAL A 70 9.43 -2.67 -4.20
C VAL A 70 9.82 -3.34 -2.89
N TYR A 71 10.28 -2.55 -1.93
CA TYR A 71 10.66 -3.01 -0.61
C TYR A 71 9.60 -2.58 0.41
N LEU A 72 9.18 -3.52 1.26
CA LEU A 72 8.35 -3.26 2.45
C LEU A 72 9.17 -3.64 3.68
N ASP A 73 9.45 -2.68 4.56
CA ASP A 73 10.30 -2.87 5.75
C ASP A 73 11.61 -3.57 5.41
N ASP A 74 12.29 -3.06 4.38
CA ASP A 74 13.55 -3.58 3.83
C ASP A 74 13.49 -5.02 3.28
N LYS A 75 12.30 -5.62 3.18
CA LYS A 75 12.10 -6.92 2.53
C LYS A 75 11.73 -6.71 1.05
N PRO A 76 12.49 -7.27 0.11
CA PRO A 76 12.19 -7.13 -1.32
C PRO A 76 10.93 -7.91 -1.70
N GLY A 77 10.10 -7.30 -2.53
CA GLY A 77 9.08 -7.98 -3.30
C GLY A 77 9.64 -8.65 -4.55
N GLU A 78 8.73 -9.04 -5.44
CA GLU A 78 9.09 -9.59 -6.76
C GLU A 78 9.59 -8.52 -7.72
N VAL A 79 10.33 -8.95 -8.74
CA VAL A 79 10.80 -8.08 -9.82
C VAL A 79 9.62 -7.68 -10.70
N VAL A 80 9.39 -6.37 -10.80
CA VAL A 80 8.37 -5.77 -11.66
C VAL A 80 9.02 -5.28 -12.94
N LYS A 81 8.64 -5.85 -14.09
CA LYS A 81 9.14 -5.38 -15.40
C LYS A 81 8.58 -3.99 -15.70
N ALA A 82 9.42 -3.07 -16.17
CA ALA A 82 8.96 -1.76 -16.62
C ALA A 82 8.04 -1.89 -17.84
N THR A 83 7.05 -0.99 -17.91
CA THR A 83 6.12 -0.89 -19.04
C THR A 83 6.28 0.49 -19.71
N SER A 84 5.54 0.72 -20.79
CA SER A 84 5.44 2.03 -21.43
C SER A 84 4.47 2.99 -20.74
N GLU A 85 3.90 2.61 -19.61
CA GLU A 85 2.95 3.45 -18.86
C GLU A 85 3.69 4.49 -18.01
N ASP A 86 3.09 5.66 -17.83
CA ASP A 86 3.66 6.73 -16.99
C ASP A 86 3.68 6.37 -15.49
N THR A 87 2.83 5.42 -15.08
CA THR A 87 2.76 4.94 -13.70
C THR A 87 2.81 3.43 -13.64
N MET A 88 3.45 2.94 -12.59
CA MET A 88 3.60 1.54 -12.27
C MET A 88 2.83 1.21 -10.99
N GLU A 89 2.45 -0.06 -10.83
CA GLU A 89 1.73 -0.55 -9.65
C GLU A 89 2.24 -1.94 -9.25
N TYR A 90 2.33 -2.22 -7.94
CA TYR A 90 2.71 -3.51 -7.38
C TYR A 90 1.94 -3.80 -6.09
N LYS A 91 1.47 -5.02 -5.93
CA LYS A 91 0.74 -5.46 -4.74
C LYS A 91 1.69 -5.98 -3.68
N ILE A 92 1.74 -5.31 -2.54
CA ILE A 92 2.31 -5.85 -1.29
C ILE A 92 1.17 -6.33 -0.38
N TYR A 93 1.51 -7.02 0.69
CA TYR A 93 0.55 -7.54 1.66
C TYR A 93 1.12 -7.43 3.07
N THR A 94 0.36 -6.83 3.99
CA THR A 94 0.65 -6.85 5.43
C THR A 94 -0.64 -6.75 6.24
N VAL A 95 -0.67 -7.40 7.39
CA VAL A 95 -1.72 -7.27 8.40
C VAL A 95 -1.18 -6.73 9.72
N ASP A 96 0.11 -6.42 9.77
CA ASP A 96 0.76 -5.94 10.98
C ASP A 96 0.26 -4.52 11.27
N VAL A 97 -0.34 -4.31 12.44
CA VAL A 97 -0.77 -2.98 12.89
C VAL A 97 0.45 -2.24 13.39
N ASP A 98 1.25 -1.70 12.46
CA ASP A 98 2.48 -0.97 12.78
C ASP A 98 2.74 0.23 11.83
N THR A 99 3.79 0.97 12.16
CA THR A 99 4.49 1.86 11.24
C THR A 99 5.31 1.02 10.27
N HIS A 100 5.09 1.23 8.97
CA HIS A 100 5.79 0.56 7.89
C HIS A 100 6.58 1.55 7.06
N THR A 101 7.58 1.03 6.34
CA THR A 101 8.36 1.79 5.36
C THR A 101 8.29 1.12 4.00
N ILE A 102 8.20 1.92 2.93
CA ILE A 102 8.35 1.46 1.56
C ILE A 102 9.36 2.28 0.78
N TRP A 103 10.12 1.62 -0.08
CA TRP A 103 10.98 2.26 -1.07
C TRP A 103 11.11 1.39 -2.30
N ILE A 104 11.57 1.99 -3.41
CA ILE A 104 11.61 1.33 -4.72
C ILE A 104 13.02 1.43 -5.28
N GLU A 105 13.56 0.31 -5.72
CA GLU A 105 14.75 0.22 -6.56
C GLU A 105 14.31 0.17 -8.03
N ALA A 106 14.88 1.01 -8.88
CA ALA A 106 14.75 0.97 -10.33
C ALA A 106 16.10 0.60 -10.95
N GLU A 107 16.12 -0.40 -11.83
CA GLU A 107 17.30 -0.76 -12.62
C GLU A 107 17.12 -0.26 -14.05
N LEU A 108 18.11 0.50 -14.52
CA LEU A 108 18.14 1.12 -15.83
C LEU A 108 18.79 0.20 -16.87
N SER A 109 18.56 0.47 -18.15
CA SER A 109 19.09 -0.32 -19.27
C SER A 109 20.62 -0.37 -19.39
N ASN A 110 21.31 0.48 -18.63
CA ASN A 110 22.77 0.50 -18.54
C ASN A 110 23.29 -0.19 -17.26
N GLY A 111 22.44 -0.92 -16.55
CA GLY A 111 22.75 -1.62 -15.29
C GLY A 111 22.74 -0.71 -14.05
N GLN A 112 22.57 0.61 -14.21
CA GLN A 112 22.54 1.53 -13.06
C GLN A 112 21.28 1.35 -12.22
N ARG A 113 21.41 1.57 -10.91
CA ARG A 113 20.30 1.49 -9.96
C ARG A 113 19.97 2.85 -9.36
N VAL A 114 18.69 3.15 -9.26
CA VAL A 114 18.17 4.39 -8.67
C VAL A 114 17.14 4.02 -7.60
N LEU A 115 17.30 4.59 -6.40
CA LEU A 115 16.49 4.23 -5.24
C LEU A 115 15.63 5.41 -4.81
N THR A 116 14.36 5.20 -4.51
CA THR A 116 13.53 6.25 -3.90
C THR A 116 13.94 6.50 -2.46
N ARG A 117 13.63 7.70 -1.96
CA ARG A 117 13.54 7.94 -0.53
C ARG A 117 12.48 7.00 0.09
N PRO A 118 12.72 6.43 1.27
CA PRO A 118 11.70 5.70 1.99
C PRO A 118 10.49 6.58 2.27
N ARG A 119 9.32 5.98 2.16
CA ARG A 119 8.09 6.56 2.69
C ARG A 119 7.63 5.78 3.89
N THR A 120 7.29 6.52 4.94
CA THR A 120 6.65 5.96 6.12
C THR A 120 5.15 6.02 5.94
N PHE A 121 4.45 4.95 6.30
CA PHE A 121 2.99 4.90 6.34
C PHE A 121 2.57 4.00 7.51
N TYR A 122 1.27 3.99 7.80
CA TYR A 122 0.70 3.28 8.94
C TYR A 122 -0.37 2.32 8.47
N VAL A 123 -0.38 1.12 9.03
CA VAL A 123 -1.39 0.11 8.72
C VAL A 123 -2.30 -0.08 9.93
N SER A 124 -3.61 -0.11 9.69
CA SER A 124 -4.60 -0.49 10.70
C SER A 124 -5.67 -1.39 10.10
N LYS A 125 -6.20 -2.30 10.91
CA LYS A 125 -7.34 -3.16 10.57
C LYS A 125 -8.70 -2.47 10.81
N LYS A 126 -8.69 -1.35 11.54
CA LYS A 126 -9.88 -0.68 12.08
C LYS A 126 -10.65 0.11 11.02
N GLY A 127 -11.90 -0.27 10.81
CA GLY A 127 -12.84 0.45 9.95
C GLY A 127 -14.22 0.60 10.59
N ILE A 128 -15.23 0.90 9.77
CA ILE A 128 -16.62 1.03 10.24
C ILE A 128 -17.62 0.65 9.14
N GLY A 129 -18.76 0.08 9.53
CA GLY A 129 -19.98 0.12 8.74
C GLY A 129 -20.64 1.50 8.90
N PHE A 130 -20.48 2.36 7.91
CA PHE A 130 -20.88 3.76 7.97
C PHE A 130 -22.30 3.97 7.43
N PHE A 131 -23.14 4.64 8.21
CA PHE A 131 -24.41 5.19 7.76
C PHE A 131 -24.40 6.71 7.99
N ASP A 132 -25.07 7.47 7.11
CA ASP A 132 -24.98 8.94 7.09
C ASP A 132 -25.46 9.62 8.39
N ALA A 133 -26.19 8.92 9.27
CA ALA A 133 -26.51 9.44 10.60
C ALA A 133 -25.26 9.61 11.49
N LEU A 134 -24.12 8.98 11.15
CA LEU A 134 -22.80 9.19 11.77
C LEU A 134 -22.01 10.35 11.13
N SER A 135 -22.63 11.16 10.26
CA SER A 135 -21.95 12.26 9.55
C SER A 135 -21.31 13.33 10.45
N ASN A 136 -21.85 13.52 11.66
CA ASN A 136 -21.33 14.48 12.64
C ASN A 136 -20.29 13.88 13.61
N MET A 137 -19.91 12.62 13.41
CA MET A 137 -18.91 11.93 14.23
C MET A 137 -17.56 12.64 14.13
N GLU A 138 -16.87 12.76 15.26
CA GLU A 138 -15.46 13.19 15.29
C GLU A 138 -14.58 12.21 14.49
N ASP A 139 -13.38 12.64 14.11
CA ASP A 139 -12.43 11.75 13.44
C ASP A 139 -12.13 10.50 14.31
N MET A 140 -12.61 9.35 13.83
CA MET A 140 -12.44 8.04 14.47
C MET A 140 -11.08 7.39 14.16
N LYS A 141 -10.25 8.05 13.34
CA LYS A 141 -8.94 7.56 12.88
C LYS A 141 -9.06 6.19 12.23
N LEU A 142 -10.00 6.06 11.30
CA LEU A 142 -10.29 4.82 10.60
C LEU A 142 -9.36 4.66 9.39
N SER A 143 -9.07 3.42 8.99
CA SER A 143 -8.31 3.15 7.77
C SER A 143 -9.20 2.78 6.57
N TRP A 144 -10.42 2.30 6.81
CA TRP A 144 -11.38 1.93 5.78
C TRP A 144 -12.83 2.03 6.27
N TYR A 145 -13.77 1.95 5.34
CA TYR A 145 -15.19 1.79 5.64
C TYR A 145 -15.95 1.08 4.51
N TYR A 146 -17.15 0.64 4.84
CA TYR A 146 -18.20 0.28 3.87
C TYR A 146 -19.53 0.88 4.37
N ASN A 147 -20.58 0.83 3.56
CA ASN A 147 -21.88 1.42 3.90
C ASN A 147 -23.06 0.61 3.36
N TRP A 148 -22.88 -0.70 3.20
CA TRP A 148 -23.87 -1.63 2.60
C TRP A 148 -24.31 -1.27 1.17
N ASN A 149 -23.67 -0.31 0.51
CA ASN A 149 -23.98 0.12 -0.85
C ASN A 149 -22.79 -0.10 -1.78
N THR A 150 -23.04 0.03 -3.07
CA THR A 150 -21.99 0.02 -4.11
C THR A 150 -21.34 1.38 -4.30
N THR A 151 -21.91 2.44 -3.74
CA THR A 151 -21.42 3.81 -3.86
C THR A 151 -20.95 4.36 -2.52
N LYS A 152 -19.78 5.01 -2.53
CA LYS A 152 -19.17 5.63 -1.36
C LYS A 152 -20.01 6.79 -0.81
N SER A 153 -19.87 7.08 0.49
CA SER A 153 -20.49 8.26 1.10
C SER A 153 -19.70 9.52 0.77
N ASN A 154 -20.40 10.65 0.65
CA ASN A 154 -19.79 11.97 0.44
C ASN A 154 -19.53 12.72 1.76
N GLN A 155 -19.79 12.09 2.90
CA GLN A 155 -19.61 12.72 4.20
C GLN A 155 -18.13 13.02 4.48
N PRO A 156 -17.78 14.22 4.98
CA PRO A 156 -16.39 14.63 5.18
C PRO A 156 -15.54 13.66 5.99
N VAL A 157 -16.14 13.00 7.00
CA VAL A 157 -15.46 12.08 7.92
C VAL A 157 -15.00 10.77 7.27
N VAL A 158 -15.58 10.38 6.12
CA VAL A 158 -15.25 9.11 5.43
C VAL A 158 -14.92 9.25 3.94
N ARG A 159 -15.19 10.39 3.29
CA ARG A 159 -15.09 10.51 1.81
C ARG A 159 -13.70 10.20 1.23
N ASP A 160 -12.65 10.38 2.05
CA ASP A 160 -11.24 10.21 1.69
C ASP A 160 -10.64 8.89 2.24
N LEU A 161 -11.44 8.08 2.93
CA LEU A 161 -11.05 6.75 3.40
C LEU A 161 -11.17 5.69 2.29
N ASP A 162 -10.46 4.57 2.46
CA ASP A 162 -10.60 3.38 1.62
C ASP A 162 -12.04 2.84 1.74
N PHE A 163 -12.80 2.93 0.64
CA PHE A 163 -14.18 2.45 0.57
C PHE A 163 -14.22 1.06 -0.06
N THR A 164 -14.92 0.12 0.58
CA THR A 164 -15.22 -1.18 0.00
C THR A 164 -16.71 -1.29 -0.34
N PRO A 165 -17.07 -1.41 -1.64
CA PRO A 165 -18.47 -1.59 -2.04
C PRO A 165 -19.03 -2.94 -1.58
N MET A 166 -20.34 -2.97 -1.37
CA MET A 166 -21.10 -4.17 -1.08
C MET A 166 -22.33 -4.23 -1.99
N PHE A 167 -22.59 -5.40 -2.56
CA PHE A 167 -23.91 -5.70 -3.14
C PHE A 167 -24.76 -6.32 -2.04
N TRP A 168 -25.52 -5.48 -1.33
CA TRP A 168 -26.31 -5.92 -0.16
C TRP A 168 -27.14 -7.19 -0.48
N SER A 169 -27.76 -7.24 -1.66
CA SER A 169 -28.44 -8.42 -2.20
C SER A 169 -28.18 -8.58 -3.70
N GLY A 170 -28.36 -9.79 -4.23
CA GLY A 170 -28.36 -10.03 -5.68
C GLY A 170 -26.98 -10.32 -6.29
N PRO A 171 -26.92 -10.50 -7.62
CA PRO A 171 -25.66 -10.62 -8.34
C PRO A 171 -24.86 -9.31 -8.33
N CYS A 172 -23.55 -9.43 -8.52
CA CYS A 172 -22.65 -8.30 -8.73
C CYS A 172 -22.87 -7.70 -10.13
N ASP A 173 -22.92 -6.37 -10.21
CA ASP A 173 -22.82 -5.61 -11.45
C ASP A 173 -21.41 -4.98 -11.55
N PRO A 174 -20.49 -5.55 -12.36
CA PRO A 174 -19.12 -5.07 -12.46
C PRO A 174 -18.99 -3.59 -12.86
N SER A 175 -20.00 -3.02 -13.54
CA SER A 175 -19.98 -1.61 -13.94
C SER A 175 -20.05 -0.65 -12.75
N GLN A 176 -20.71 -1.05 -11.66
CA GLN A 176 -20.82 -0.24 -10.44
C GLN A 176 -19.56 -0.25 -9.59
N ILE A 177 -18.67 -1.22 -9.82
CA ILE A 177 -17.45 -1.40 -9.02
C ILE A 177 -16.16 -1.31 -9.83
N ALA A 178 -16.23 -0.74 -11.04
CA ALA A 178 -15.12 -0.71 -11.98
C ALA A 178 -13.84 -0.09 -11.37
N GLU A 179 -13.98 0.96 -10.57
CA GLU A 179 -12.87 1.69 -9.93
C GLU A 179 -12.27 1.01 -8.70
N TYR A 180 -12.99 0.07 -8.06
CA TYR A 180 -12.56 -0.56 -6.81
C TYR A 180 -11.71 -1.80 -7.08
N LYS A 181 -10.84 -2.16 -6.13
CA LYS A 181 -10.00 -3.37 -6.18
C LYS A 181 -10.62 -4.54 -5.40
N THR A 182 -11.56 -4.26 -4.50
CA THR A 182 -12.16 -5.23 -3.57
C THR A 182 -13.67 -4.99 -3.48
N VAL A 183 -14.46 -6.06 -3.27
CA VAL A 183 -15.91 -6.00 -3.11
C VAL A 183 -16.36 -7.03 -2.06
N LEU A 184 -17.36 -6.67 -1.26
CA LEU A 184 -18.03 -7.57 -0.31
C LEU A 184 -19.22 -8.28 -0.98
N GLY A 185 -19.43 -9.54 -0.60
CA GLY A 185 -20.63 -10.30 -0.93
C GLY A 185 -21.89 -9.76 -0.24
N CYS A 186 -23.01 -10.48 -0.38
CA CYS A 186 -24.29 -10.05 0.19
C CYS A 186 -24.33 -10.10 1.72
N ASN A 187 -25.24 -9.32 2.29
CA ASN A 187 -25.40 -9.10 3.73
C ASN A 187 -26.37 -10.09 4.36
N GLU A 188 -25.91 -10.93 5.27
CA GLU A 188 -26.74 -11.84 6.09
C GLU A 188 -27.78 -12.64 5.28
N PRO A 189 -27.34 -13.41 4.27
CA PRO A 189 -28.25 -14.24 3.47
C PRO A 189 -28.92 -15.36 4.28
N ASP A 190 -28.37 -15.69 5.44
CA ASP A 190 -28.86 -16.66 6.41
C ASP A 190 -29.96 -16.11 7.35
N HIS A 191 -30.08 -14.78 7.48
CA HIS A 191 -31.00 -14.15 8.41
C HIS A 191 -32.34 -13.79 7.75
N THR A 192 -33.46 -14.20 8.38
CA THR A 192 -34.82 -14.04 7.79
C THR A 192 -35.29 -12.60 7.67
N GLY A 193 -34.77 -11.71 8.51
CA GLY A 193 -35.02 -10.26 8.47
C GLY A 193 -34.09 -9.46 7.53
N GLN A 194 -33.22 -10.13 6.77
CA GLN A 194 -32.19 -9.50 5.93
C GLN A 194 -32.34 -9.97 4.48
N VAL A 195 -31.25 -10.40 3.82
CA VAL A 195 -31.30 -10.89 2.44
C VAL A 195 -32.04 -12.22 2.31
N ASN A 196 -32.04 -13.05 3.36
CA ASN A 196 -32.84 -14.28 3.47
C ASN A 196 -32.85 -15.11 2.17
N THR A 197 -31.67 -15.54 1.73
CA THR A 197 -31.48 -16.24 0.45
C THR A 197 -30.68 -17.53 0.67
N PRO A 198 -31.15 -18.68 0.15
CA PRO A 198 -30.42 -19.94 0.28
C PRO A 198 -29.03 -19.91 -0.35
N ALA A 199 -28.07 -20.64 0.25
CA ALA A 199 -26.71 -20.79 -0.24
C ALA A 199 -26.65 -21.28 -1.70
N THR A 200 -27.58 -22.14 -2.12
CA THR A 200 -27.70 -22.63 -3.50
C THR A 200 -27.99 -21.50 -4.49
N THR A 201 -28.91 -20.59 -4.16
CA THR A 201 -29.23 -19.44 -5.01
C THR A 201 -28.02 -18.52 -5.13
N VAL A 202 -27.38 -18.17 -4.01
CA VAL A 202 -26.20 -17.29 -4.02
C VAL A 202 -25.07 -17.94 -4.81
N ALA A 203 -24.71 -19.19 -4.51
CA ALA A 203 -23.60 -19.91 -5.16
C ALA A 203 -23.80 -20.11 -6.66
N ARG A 204 -25.02 -20.40 -7.11
CA ARG A 204 -25.29 -20.77 -8.52
C ARG A 204 -25.74 -19.60 -9.38
N SER A 205 -26.46 -18.63 -8.82
CA SER A 205 -27.09 -17.56 -9.60
C SER A 205 -26.38 -16.22 -9.45
N TRP A 206 -25.77 -15.94 -8.29
CA TRP A 206 -25.15 -14.64 -8.02
C TRP A 206 -23.63 -14.71 -8.12
N TRP A 207 -23.03 -15.72 -7.48
CA TRP A 207 -21.58 -15.84 -7.35
C TRP A 207 -20.78 -15.81 -8.66
N PRO A 208 -21.27 -16.37 -9.79
CA PRO A 208 -20.54 -16.27 -11.06
C PRO A 208 -20.19 -14.82 -11.44
N SER A 209 -21.11 -13.87 -11.23
CA SER A 209 -20.87 -12.45 -11.53
C SER A 209 -19.79 -11.80 -10.64
N PHE A 210 -19.64 -12.26 -9.40
CA PHE A 210 -18.57 -11.83 -8.51
C PHE A 210 -17.21 -12.34 -9.00
N VAL A 211 -17.15 -13.60 -9.42
CA VAL A 211 -15.92 -14.20 -9.99
C VAL A 211 -15.52 -13.51 -11.29
N ASP A 212 -16.49 -13.26 -12.18
CA ASP A 212 -16.28 -12.63 -13.48
C ASP A 212 -15.89 -11.15 -13.35
N SER A 213 -16.14 -10.51 -12.20
CA SER A 213 -15.75 -9.12 -11.94
C SER A 213 -14.22 -8.90 -11.91
N GLY A 214 -13.45 -9.97 -11.68
CA GLY A 214 -11.99 -9.91 -11.52
C GLY A 214 -11.51 -9.11 -10.30
N LYS A 215 -12.42 -8.73 -9.40
CA LYS A 215 -12.09 -8.04 -8.15
C LYS A 215 -11.67 -9.04 -7.08
N ARG A 216 -11.03 -8.53 -6.03
CA ARG A 216 -10.86 -9.29 -4.81
C ARG A 216 -12.21 -9.41 -4.10
N ILE A 217 -12.68 -10.63 -3.87
CA ILE A 217 -14.06 -10.92 -3.45
C ILE A 217 -14.14 -11.48 -2.04
N GLY A 218 -14.85 -10.76 -1.17
CA GLY A 218 -15.24 -11.25 0.16
C GLY A 218 -16.47 -12.13 0.06
N SER A 219 -16.53 -13.22 0.86
CA SER A 219 -17.73 -14.06 0.96
C SER A 219 -18.98 -13.24 1.29
N PRO A 220 -20.20 -13.80 1.11
CA PRO A 220 -21.36 -13.28 1.82
C PRO A 220 -21.07 -13.17 3.32
N ALA A 221 -21.48 -12.06 3.93
CA ALA A 221 -21.27 -11.80 5.34
C ALA A 221 -22.41 -12.42 6.14
N VAL A 222 -22.19 -13.62 6.67
CA VAL A 222 -23.22 -14.36 7.43
C VAL A 222 -23.41 -13.79 8.83
N ALA A 223 -24.65 -13.82 9.32
CA ALA A 223 -24.97 -13.60 10.73
C ALA A 223 -24.58 -14.85 11.52
N TRP A 224 -23.30 -14.96 11.91
CA TRP A 224 -22.70 -16.23 12.34
C TRP A 224 -23.51 -17.02 13.38
N GLU A 225 -24.03 -16.32 14.39
CA GLU A 225 -24.78 -16.91 15.49
C GLU A 225 -26.25 -17.22 15.15
N TYR A 226 -26.74 -16.90 13.95
CA TYR A 226 -28.13 -17.08 13.57
C TYR A 226 -28.46 -18.53 13.16
N GLY A 227 -29.57 -19.05 13.71
CA GLY A 227 -30.06 -20.40 13.45
C GLY A 227 -29.63 -21.43 14.49
N ASN A 228 -29.94 -22.70 14.26
CA ASN A 228 -29.64 -23.79 15.21
C ASN A 228 -28.20 -24.30 15.11
N GLU A 229 -27.54 -24.05 13.98
CA GLU A 229 -26.16 -24.48 13.69
C GLU A 229 -25.36 -23.28 13.20
N PRO A 230 -24.58 -22.62 14.08
CA PRO A 230 -23.82 -21.43 13.74
C PRO A 230 -22.93 -21.62 12.51
N GLY A 231 -22.98 -20.67 11.59
CA GLY A 231 -22.17 -20.67 10.36
C GLY A 231 -22.55 -21.71 9.30
N GLN A 232 -23.57 -22.55 9.51
CA GLN A 232 -23.90 -23.65 8.59
C GLN A 232 -24.17 -23.17 7.15
N TRP A 233 -24.80 -22.01 7.00
CA TRP A 233 -25.04 -21.41 5.68
C TRP A 233 -23.73 -21.14 4.93
N LEU A 234 -22.72 -20.58 5.61
CA LEU A 234 -21.41 -20.31 5.02
C LEU A 234 -20.74 -21.61 4.59
N TYR A 235 -20.84 -22.66 5.40
CA TYR A 235 -20.26 -23.96 5.08
C TYR A 235 -20.88 -24.57 3.82
N ASP A 236 -22.21 -24.54 3.71
CA ASP A 236 -22.93 -25.01 2.53
C ASP A 236 -22.55 -24.20 1.29
N PHE A 237 -22.49 -22.88 1.42
CA PHE A 237 -22.09 -21.98 0.35
C PHE A 237 -20.66 -22.28 -0.14
N MET A 238 -19.70 -22.39 0.79
CA MET A 238 -18.29 -22.66 0.48
C MET A 238 -18.14 -24.02 -0.23
N GLU A 239 -18.86 -25.05 0.20
CA GLU A 239 -18.84 -26.36 -0.46
C GLU A 239 -19.45 -26.29 -1.88
N LEU A 240 -20.54 -25.54 -2.07
CA LEU A 240 -21.18 -25.38 -3.38
C LEU A 240 -20.29 -24.67 -4.41
N ILE A 241 -19.47 -23.71 -3.99
CA ILE A 241 -18.56 -22.96 -4.88
C ILE A 241 -17.17 -23.59 -5.03
N LYS A 242 -16.87 -24.62 -4.24
CA LYS A 242 -15.57 -25.30 -4.25
C LYS A 242 -15.26 -25.84 -5.63
N ARG A 243 -14.07 -25.52 -6.14
CA ARG A 243 -13.59 -26.00 -7.43
C ARG A 243 -13.09 -27.44 -7.33
N PRO A 244 -13.03 -28.19 -8.44
CA PRO A 244 -12.52 -29.56 -8.44
C PRO A 244 -11.08 -29.72 -7.93
N ASP A 245 -10.26 -28.66 -8.01
CA ASP A 245 -8.90 -28.61 -7.47
C ASP A 245 -8.84 -28.31 -5.95
N GLY A 246 -10.00 -28.20 -5.30
CA GLY A 246 -10.12 -27.90 -3.87
C GLY A 246 -10.04 -26.42 -3.51
N THR A 247 -9.84 -25.53 -4.48
CA THR A 247 -9.78 -24.08 -4.24
C THR A 247 -11.17 -23.44 -4.18
N TYR A 248 -11.27 -22.30 -3.49
CA TYR A 248 -12.50 -21.53 -3.37
C TYR A 248 -12.37 -20.22 -4.15
N PRO A 249 -13.35 -19.85 -5.00
CA PRO A 249 -13.41 -18.56 -5.68
C PRO A 249 -13.94 -17.47 -4.72
N VAL A 250 -13.28 -17.33 -3.58
CA VAL A 250 -13.46 -16.34 -2.51
C VAL A 250 -12.05 -15.96 -2.07
N ASP A 251 -11.73 -14.68 -1.95
CA ASP A 251 -10.40 -14.23 -1.55
C ASP A 251 -10.25 -14.04 -0.04
N PHE A 252 -11.34 -13.69 0.64
CA PHE A 252 -11.40 -13.55 2.10
C PHE A 252 -12.81 -13.86 2.61
N ILE A 253 -12.93 -14.24 3.88
CA ILE A 253 -14.21 -14.57 4.50
C ILE A 253 -14.70 -13.35 5.27
N ALA A 254 -15.89 -12.87 4.94
CA ALA A 254 -16.60 -11.85 5.70
C ALA A 254 -17.61 -12.49 6.65
N VAL A 255 -17.67 -12.00 7.89
CA VAL A 255 -18.57 -12.51 8.94
C VAL A 255 -19.06 -11.39 9.82
N HIS A 256 -20.27 -11.56 10.35
CA HIS A 256 -20.78 -10.77 11.46
C HIS A 256 -20.74 -11.59 12.74
N SER A 257 -20.48 -10.94 13.86
CA SER A 257 -20.55 -11.58 15.18
C SER A 257 -21.10 -10.65 16.22
N TYR A 258 -22.24 -11.02 16.78
CA TYR A 258 -22.88 -10.29 17.86
C TYR A 258 -23.02 -11.23 19.07
N PRO A 259 -22.00 -11.31 19.94
CA PRO A 259 -22.11 -12.11 21.15
C PRO A 259 -23.30 -11.64 21.98
N GLY A 260 -24.29 -12.52 22.14
CA GLY A 260 -25.50 -12.26 22.91
C GLY A 260 -26.64 -13.26 22.73
N TRP A 261 -26.31 -14.54 22.52
CA TRP A 261 -27.34 -15.58 22.42
C TRP A 261 -28.03 -15.86 23.77
N PRO A 262 -29.38 -15.86 23.84
CA PRO A 262 -30.13 -16.35 24.99
C PRO A 262 -30.08 -17.88 25.03
N GLY A 263 -29.13 -18.43 25.79
CA GLY A 263 -29.01 -19.88 26.00
C GLY A 263 -27.79 -20.31 26.80
N ASP A 264 -26.73 -19.50 26.84
CA ASP A 264 -25.63 -19.72 27.78
C ASP A 264 -25.70 -18.70 28.92
N THR A 265 -26.60 -18.98 29.86
CA THR A 265 -26.72 -18.25 31.13
C THR A 265 -25.72 -18.75 32.17
N SER A 266 -24.59 -19.35 31.77
CA SER A 266 -23.57 -19.75 32.73
C SER A 266 -22.86 -18.50 33.23
N PRO A 267 -22.91 -18.18 34.54
CA PRO A 267 -21.99 -17.19 35.10
C PRO A 267 -20.56 -17.72 34.86
N GLY A 268 -19.82 -17.10 33.93
CA GLY A 268 -18.46 -17.51 33.57
C GLY A 268 -18.23 -18.00 32.13
N ALA A 269 -19.19 -17.92 31.20
CA ALA A 269 -18.92 -18.12 29.78
C ALA A 269 -18.18 -16.89 29.21
N ASP A 270 -16.89 -17.07 28.92
CA ASP A 270 -16.00 -16.05 28.38
C ASP A 270 -16.35 -15.74 26.92
N GLN A 271 -17.15 -14.69 26.69
CA GLN A 271 -17.61 -14.27 25.36
C GLN A 271 -16.44 -13.93 24.42
N ILE A 272 -15.35 -13.37 24.96
CA ILE A 272 -14.18 -13.09 24.13
C ILE A 272 -13.44 -14.38 23.77
N ALA A 273 -13.41 -15.40 24.64
CA ALA A 273 -12.88 -16.71 24.27
C ALA A 273 -13.70 -17.36 23.14
N GLY A 274 -15.03 -17.28 23.19
CA GLY A 274 -15.89 -17.75 22.11
C GLY A 274 -15.63 -17.01 20.79
N PHE A 275 -15.49 -15.68 20.86
CA PHE A 275 -15.15 -14.85 19.70
C PHE A 275 -13.81 -15.26 19.07
N ARG A 276 -12.78 -15.48 19.89
CA ARG A 276 -11.45 -15.94 19.43
C ARG A 276 -11.53 -17.32 18.78
N GLN A 277 -12.22 -18.26 19.41
CA GLN A 277 -12.35 -19.64 18.91
C GLN A 277 -13.03 -19.68 17.54
N PHE A 278 -14.11 -18.92 17.33
CA PHE A 278 -14.80 -18.95 16.03
C PHE A 278 -13.89 -18.43 14.90
N ILE A 279 -13.12 -17.37 15.17
CA ILE A 279 -12.17 -16.77 14.22
C ILE A 279 -11.04 -17.77 13.90
N GLU A 280 -10.52 -18.48 14.91
CA GLU A 280 -9.55 -19.56 14.75
C GLU A 280 -10.10 -20.73 13.93
N ASP A 281 -11.33 -21.16 14.19
CA ASP A 281 -11.97 -22.28 13.49
C ASP A 281 -12.18 -21.97 12.00
N LEU A 282 -12.59 -20.75 11.66
CA LEU A 282 -12.71 -20.30 10.27
C LEU A 282 -11.36 -20.32 9.55
N TRP A 283 -10.31 -19.82 10.20
CA TRP A 283 -8.95 -19.86 9.66
C TRP A 283 -8.47 -21.30 9.45
N ASN A 284 -8.63 -22.17 10.45
CA ASN A 284 -8.23 -23.57 10.37
C ASN A 284 -8.98 -24.35 9.29
N ARG A 285 -10.23 -23.97 9.00
CA ARG A 285 -11.06 -24.63 8.00
C ARG A 285 -10.73 -24.23 6.57
N TYR A 286 -10.47 -22.95 6.34
CA TYR A 286 -10.39 -22.39 4.98
C TYR A 286 -9.03 -21.80 4.61
N HIS A 287 -8.20 -21.44 5.59
CA HIS A 287 -6.93 -20.73 5.41
C HIS A 287 -7.07 -19.50 4.50
N LYS A 288 -8.16 -18.75 4.70
CA LYS A 288 -8.47 -17.50 4.00
C LYS A 288 -8.38 -16.34 5.01
N PRO A 289 -7.90 -15.15 4.61
CA PRO A 289 -8.01 -13.97 5.45
C PRO A 289 -9.46 -13.71 5.88
N ILE A 290 -9.64 -13.14 7.07
CA ILE A 290 -10.95 -12.90 7.68
C ILE A 290 -11.18 -11.41 7.86
N TRP A 291 -12.38 -10.96 7.46
CA TRP A 291 -12.91 -9.64 7.73
C TRP A 291 -14.11 -9.77 8.66
N ILE A 292 -14.08 -9.06 9.79
CA ILE A 292 -15.22 -8.96 10.70
C ILE A 292 -15.95 -7.68 10.33
N THR A 293 -16.89 -7.78 9.38
CA THR A 293 -17.54 -6.60 8.80
C THR A 293 -18.56 -5.97 9.74
N GLU A 294 -19.07 -6.75 10.70
CA GLU A 294 -19.86 -6.24 11.82
C GLU A 294 -19.54 -7.02 13.08
N PHE A 295 -19.27 -6.32 14.18
CA PHE A 295 -19.30 -6.93 15.51
C PHE A 295 -19.61 -5.91 16.57
N ALA A 296 -20.35 -6.34 17.59
CA ALA A 296 -20.66 -5.55 18.77
C ALA A 296 -21.33 -6.45 19.82
N VAL A 297 -21.31 -6.05 21.09
CA VAL A 297 -22.12 -6.72 22.10
C VAL A 297 -23.58 -6.30 21.92
N ALA A 298 -24.48 -7.26 21.70
CA ALA A 298 -25.90 -6.99 21.54
C ALA A 298 -26.73 -8.16 22.07
N ASN A 299 -27.73 -7.89 22.90
CA ASN A 299 -28.66 -8.89 23.42
C ASN A 299 -29.83 -9.08 22.47
N TRP A 300 -29.78 -10.09 21.61
CA TRP A 300 -30.82 -10.41 20.64
C TRP A 300 -31.82 -11.44 21.21
N PRO A 301 -32.93 -11.02 21.85
CA PRO A 301 -33.94 -11.97 22.32
C PRO A 301 -34.64 -12.68 21.17
N SER A 302 -35.18 -13.86 21.44
CA SER A 302 -35.98 -14.65 20.49
C SER A 302 -37.32 -14.02 20.11
N ASN A 303 -37.78 -13.02 20.87
CA ASN A 303 -38.91 -12.16 20.54
C ASN A 303 -38.48 -10.69 20.71
N GLN A 304 -38.77 -9.82 19.73
CA GLN A 304 -38.46 -8.39 19.84
C GLN A 304 -39.21 -7.71 21.01
N ASP A 305 -40.34 -8.27 21.46
CA ASP A 305 -41.04 -7.81 22.67
C ASP A 305 -40.30 -8.18 23.98
N ASP A 306 -39.32 -9.08 23.91
CA ASP A 306 -38.49 -9.54 25.04
C ASP A 306 -37.10 -8.90 25.06
N ILE A 307 -36.90 -7.75 24.39
CA ILE A 307 -35.67 -6.95 24.53
C ILE A 307 -35.63 -6.43 25.96
N GLN A 308 -35.12 -7.25 26.88
CA GLN A 308 -34.85 -6.86 28.24
C GLN A 308 -33.58 -5.99 28.21
N PRO A 309 -33.57 -4.81 28.86
CA PRO A 309 -32.40 -3.95 28.99
C PRO A 309 -31.19 -4.58 29.70
N TRP A 310 -31.27 -5.85 30.11
CA TRP A 310 -30.43 -6.46 31.13
C TRP A 310 -29.69 -7.66 30.56
N GLY A 311 -28.37 -7.51 30.41
CA GLY A 311 -27.46 -8.61 30.07
C GLY A 311 -25.99 -8.22 30.22
N TYR A 312 -25.61 -7.03 29.73
CA TYR A 312 -24.25 -6.49 29.80
C TYR A 312 -24.25 -5.04 30.28
N SER A 313 -23.44 -4.74 31.30
CA SER A 313 -23.19 -3.36 31.72
C SER A 313 -22.33 -2.62 30.69
N LYS A 314 -22.31 -1.28 30.74
CA LYS A 314 -21.37 -0.47 29.93
C LYS A 314 -19.93 -0.95 30.10
N GLN A 315 -19.53 -1.25 31.34
CA GLN A 315 -18.18 -1.72 31.63
C GLN A 315 -17.87 -3.07 30.99
N ASP A 316 -18.84 -3.99 30.93
CA ASP A 316 -18.68 -5.30 30.27
C ASP A 316 -18.43 -5.11 28.77
N VAL A 317 -19.18 -4.22 28.11
CA VAL A 317 -18.98 -3.89 26.69
C VAL A 317 -17.60 -3.24 26.47
N TYR A 318 -17.11 -2.43 27.42
CA TYR A 318 -15.82 -1.74 27.29
C TYR A 318 -14.67 -2.73 27.41
N ASN A 319 -14.76 -3.65 28.37
CA ASN A 319 -13.80 -4.73 28.55
C ASN A 319 -13.80 -5.65 27.32
N TYR A 320 -14.98 -6.02 26.82
CA TYR A 320 -15.09 -6.84 25.60
C TYR A 320 -14.43 -6.15 24.41
N MET A 321 -14.73 -4.86 24.16
CA MET A 321 -14.10 -4.12 23.06
C MET A 321 -12.59 -4.09 23.24
N ASP A 322 -12.08 -3.76 24.42
CA ASP A 322 -10.64 -3.69 24.67
C ASP A 322 -9.92 -5.01 24.33
N GLU A 323 -10.47 -6.12 24.79
CA GLU A 323 -9.91 -7.44 24.55
C GLU A 323 -10.09 -7.92 23.11
N ALA A 324 -11.22 -7.60 22.47
CA ALA A 324 -11.48 -7.91 21.07
C ALA A 324 -10.51 -7.16 20.14
N LEU A 325 -10.36 -5.85 20.31
CA LEU A 325 -9.41 -5.07 19.50
C LEU A 325 -7.99 -5.56 19.70
N THR A 326 -7.58 -5.83 20.94
CA THR A 326 -6.25 -6.38 21.24
C THR A 326 -6.01 -7.70 20.51
N PHE A 327 -6.99 -8.61 20.51
CA PHE A 327 -6.89 -9.87 19.77
C PHE A 327 -6.83 -9.63 18.26
N LEU A 328 -7.77 -8.87 17.71
CA LEU A 328 -7.90 -8.66 16.26
C LEU A 328 -6.67 -7.97 15.67
N ASP A 329 -6.10 -6.98 16.36
CA ASP A 329 -4.88 -6.28 15.94
C ASP A 329 -3.68 -7.24 15.83
N ASN A 330 -3.55 -8.18 16.77
CA ASN A 330 -2.45 -9.14 16.82
C ASN A 330 -2.69 -10.44 16.00
N CYS A 331 -3.90 -10.64 15.48
CA CYS A 331 -4.27 -11.87 14.79
C CYS A 331 -3.79 -11.87 13.31
N PRO A 332 -2.88 -12.78 12.89
CA PRO A 332 -2.21 -12.70 11.58
C PRO A 332 -3.09 -13.10 10.39
N TYR A 333 -4.28 -13.62 10.64
CA TYR A 333 -5.25 -14.00 9.60
C TYR A 333 -6.51 -13.13 9.61
N VAL A 334 -6.58 -12.13 10.50
CA VAL A 334 -7.56 -11.05 10.42
C VAL A 334 -6.94 -9.87 9.68
N GLU A 335 -7.59 -9.46 8.59
CA GLU A 335 -7.18 -8.27 7.83
C GLU A 335 -7.92 -7.02 8.28
N ARG A 336 -9.22 -7.11 8.52
CA ARG A 336 -10.06 -5.93 8.77
C ARG A 336 -11.17 -6.23 9.75
N TYR A 337 -11.54 -5.23 10.56
CA TYR A 337 -12.71 -5.30 11.42
C TYR A 337 -13.45 -3.97 11.46
N ALA A 338 -14.76 -4.01 11.67
CA ALA A 338 -15.61 -2.84 11.80
C ALA A 338 -16.61 -3.03 12.94
N TRP A 339 -16.48 -2.21 13.99
CA TRP A 339 -17.43 -2.24 15.09
C TRP A 339 -18.79 -1.72 14.59
N PHE A 340 -19.85 -2.44 14.91
CA PHE A 340 -21.20 -2.03 14.55
C PHE A 340 -21.74 -1.05 15.59
N SER A 341 -21.86 0.23 15.20
CA SER A 341 -22.44 1.22 16.09
C SER A 341 -23.96 1.13 16.09
N PHE A 342 -24.53 0.81 17.26
CA PHE A 342 -25.91 1.14 17.55
C PHE A 342 -26.04 2.66 17.78
N GLY A 343 -27.27 3.18 17.83
CA GLY A 343 -27.51 4.56 18.25
C GLY A 343 -27.66 4.64 19.77
N ASP A 344 -26.86 5.48 20.45
CA ASP A 344 -27.10 5.79 21.87
C ASP A 344 -28.34 6.69 21.92
N PRO A 345 -29.38 6.34 22.69
CA PRO A 345 -30.62 7.11 22.80
C PRO A 345 -30.47 8.44 23.58
N ASP A 346 -29.26 8.98 23.65
CA ASP A 346 -28.87 10.20 24.36
C ASP A 346 -29.12 10.13 25.87
N GLY A 347 -28.80 8.97 26.44
CA GLY A 347 -28.97 8.72 27.87
C GLY A 347 -30.40 8.44 28.32
N ASP A 348 -31.34 8.22 27.39
CA ASP A 348 -32.64 7.61 27.72
C ASP A 348 -32.43 6.13 28.11
N PRO A 349 -32.63 5.75 29.39
CA PRO A 349 -32.45 4.37 29.85
C PRO A 349 -33.46 3.39 29.22
N TYR A 350 -34.47 3.91 28.51
CA TYR A 350 -35.48 3.14 27.80
C TYR A 350 -35.23 3.07 26.28
N GLY A 351 -34.08 3.54 25.77
CA GLY A 351 -33.76 3.46 24.35
C GLY A 351 -33.59 2.02 23.85
N GLU A 352 -34.65 1.57 23.19
CA GLU A 352 -35.10 0.21 22.85
C GLU A 352 -34.26 -0.58 21.83
N SER A 353 -32.92 -0.64 21.93
CA SER A 353 -32.13 -1.54 21.07
C SER A 353 -31.27 -2.53 21.85
N ALA A 354 -31.22 -3.76 21.34
CA ALA A 354 -30.42 -4.88 21.82
C ALA A 354 -28.95 -4.52 22.15
N GLY A 355 -28.37 -3.51 21.49
CA GLY A 355 -26.97 -3.13 21.60
C GLY A 355 -26.73 -1.67 22.01
N SER A 356 -27.62 -1.01 22.74
CA SER A 356 -27.48 0.43 23.07
C SER A 356 -26.15 0.80 23.76
N HIS A 357 -25.59 -0.08 24.61
CA HIS A 357 -24.26 0.11 25.21
C HIS A 357 -23.08 0.00 24.22
N SER A 358 -23.32 -0.54 23.03
CA SER A 358 -22.36 -0.68 21.92
C SER A 358 -22.39 0.51 20.96
N ALA A 359 -23.15 1.56 21.26
CA ALA A 359 -23.17 2.76 20.46
C ALA A 359 -21.85 3.54 20.53
N LEU A 360 -21.31 3.94 19.38
CA LEU A 360 -20.13 4.81 19.29
C LEU A 360 -20.48 6.29 19.35
N THR A 361 -21.70 6.66 18.96
CA THR A 361 -22.18 8.05 18.94
C THR A 361 -23.54 8.20 19.60
N LYS A 362 -23.75 9.39 20.15
CA LYS A 362 -25.03 9.94 20.59
C LYS A 362 -25.95 10.21 19.41
N ARG A 363 -27.15 9.65 19.40
CA ARG A 363 -28.06 9.64 18.24
C ARG A 363 -28.48 11.05 17.80
N THR A 364 -28.74 11.98 18.72
CA THR A 364 -29.17 13.34 18.35
C THR A 364 -28.02 14.30 18.10
N THR A 365 -26.89 14.14 18.80
CA THR A 365 -25.78 15.10 18.73
C THR A 365 -24.63 14.68 17.83
N GLY A 366 -24.45 13.38 17.57
CA GLY A 366 -23.28 12.84 16.87
C GLY A 366 -21.99 12.78 17.70
N GLU A 367 -21.98 13.35 18.92
CA GLU A 367 -20.85 13.26 19.85
C GLU A 367 -20.48 11.81 20.16
N LEU A 368 -19.17 11.55 20.33
CA LEU A 368 -18.70 10.23 20.72
C LEU A 368 -19.15 9.87 22.14
N THR A 369 -19.65 8.65 22.30
CA THR A 369 -19.81 8.01 23.61
C THR A 369 -18.43 7.70 24.21
N GLU A 370 -18.36 7.28 25.47
CA GLU A 370 -17.10 6.80 26.06
C GLU A 370 -16.55 5.57 25.30
N LEU A 371 -17.43 4.68 24.81
CA LEU A 371 -17.05 3.58 23.94
C LEU A 371 -16.52 4.08 22.58
N GLY A 372 -17.17 5.10 22.00
CA GLY A 372 -16.70 5.75 20.77
C GLY A 372 -15.27 6.28 20.90
N LYS A 373 -14.97 6.93 22.03
CA LYS A 373 -13.60 7.38 22.35
C LYS A 373 -12.62 6.22 22.49
N LEU A 374 -13.03 5.13 23.13
CA LEU A 374 -12.21 3.91 23.23
C LEU A 374 -11.88 3.34 21.84
N TYR A 375 -12.89 3.19 20.96
CA TYR A 375 -12.70 2.69 19.60
C TYR A 375 -11.83 3.63 18.75
N ARG A 376 -11.97 4.95 18.89
CA ARG A 376 -11.09 5.94 18.25
C ARG A 376 -9.63 5.79 18.66
N ASP A 377 -9.40 5.62 19.96
CA ASP A 377 -8.06 5.70 20.56
C ASP A 377 -7.31 4.35 20.57
N LYS A 378 -7.99 3.23 20.31
CA LYS A 378 -7.40 1.88 20.13
C LYS A 378 -7.41 1.42 18.66
N GLY A 379 -6.75 0.30 18.35
CA GLY A 379 -6.79 -0.29 17.00
C GLY A 379 -5.81 0.29 15.98
N ASN A 380 -5.08 1.36 16.34
CA ASN A 380 -4.16 2.05 15.46
C ASN A 380 -2.71 1.91 15.95
N PRO A 381 -1.73 1.89 15.03
CA PRO A 381 -0.34 1.73 15.40
C PRO A 381 0.19 2.95 16.15
N VAL A 382 1.17 2.70 17.02
CA VAL A 382 2.00 3.78 17.59
C VAL A 382 2.84 4.35 16.45
N ARG A 383 2.63 5.63 16.12
CA ARG A 383 3.39 6.32 15.08
C ARG A 383 4.85 6.50 15.54
N ARG A 384 5.77 5.82 14.87
CA ARG A 384 7.22 5.97 15.12
C ARG A 384 7.79 6.98 14.13
N SER A 385 8.56 7.95 14.63
CA SER A 385 9.31 8.85 13.76
C SER A 385 10.46 8.10 13.11
N VAL A 386 10.30 7.78 11.82
CA VAL A 386 11.42 7.35 10.96
C VAL A 386 11.89 8.62 10.25
N THR A 387 13.15 8.99 10.41
CA THR A 387 13.69 10.18 9.71
C THR A 387 13.71 9.91 8.21
N ASP A 388 13.30 10.88 7.40
CA ASP A 388 13.29 10.77 5.92
C ASP A 388 14.68 10.44 5.32
N ASP A 389 15.75 10.76 6.06
CA ASP A 389 17.15 10.47 5.72
C ASP A 389 17.66 9.14 6.31
N ALA A 390 16.81 8.35 6.96
CA ALA A 390 17.17 7.00 7.37
C ALA A 390 17.40 6.18 6.10
N VAL A 391 18.66 6.07 5.72
CA VAL A 391 19.13 5.07 4.75
C VAL A 391 18.53 3.74 5.19
N PRO A 392 17.70 3.08 4.34
CA PRO A 392 17.21 1.72 4.58
C PRO A 392 18.26 0.87 5.28
N ALA A 393 17.91 0.08 6.30
CA ALA A 393 18.92 -0.73 6.99
C ALA A 393 19.60 -1.71 6.02
N ALA A 394 18.89 -2.10 4.95
CA ALA A 394 19.43 -2.82 3.79
C ALA A 394 20.56 -2.10 3.03
N LEU A 395 20.61 -0.76 3.08
CA LEU A 395 21.62 0.10 2.46
C LEU A 395 22.69 0.58 3.46
N GLY A 396 22.54 0.28 4.75
CA GLY A 396 23.40 0.79 5.83
C GLY A 396 24.90 0.45 5.74
N ASN A 397 25.32 -0.34 4.74
CA ASN A 397 26.73 -0.65 4.46
C ASN A 397 27.16 -0.33 3.01
N VAL A 398 26.29 0.26 2.20
CA VAL A 398 26.64 0.62 0.81
C VAL A 398 27.39 1.95 0.82
N LYS A 399 28.64 1.90 0.36
CA LYS A 399 29.50 3.06 0.23
C LYS A 399 29.86 3.29 -1.24
N CYS A 400 29.79 4.53 -1.68
CA CYS A 400 30.26 4.95 -3.00
C CYS A 400 31.70 5.44 -2.86
N VAL A 401 32.56 5.06 -3.80
CA VAL A 401 33.89 5.67 -3.92
C VAL A 401 33.82 6.73 -5.00
N ILE A 402 34.10 7.98 -4.62
CA ILE A 402 34.23 9.11 -5.53
C ILE A 402 35.71 9.36 -5.74
N GLU A 403 36.22 8.99 -6.91
CA GLU A 403 37.59 9.32 -7.31
C GLU A 403 37.60 10.70 -7.96
N VAL A 404 38.52 11.58 -7.54
CA VAL A 404 38.67 12.91 -8.15
C VAL A 404 40.09 13.05 -8.67
N SER A 405 40.23 13.49 -9.92
CA SER A 405 41.52 13.73 -10.56
C SER A 405 41.57 15.12 -11.18
N ALA A 406 42.71 15.80 -11.04
CA ALA A 406 42.99 17.08 -11.68
C ALA A 406 43.98 16.90 -12.84
N GLY A 407 43.71 17.53 -13.98
CA GLY A 407 44.66 17.65 -15.08
C GLY A 407 45.86 18.56 -14.75
N MET A 408 46.67 18.89 -15.77
CA MET A 408 47.75 19.87 -15.59
C MET A 408 47.18 21.26 -15.31
N GLY A 409 47.71 21.93 -14.29
CA GLY A 409 47.35 23.33 -13.98
C GLY A 409 46.48 23.56 -12.75
N GLY A 410 46.33 22.58 -11.86
CA GLY A 410 45.62 22.78 -10.60
C GLY A 410 45.55 21.53 -9.73
N THR A 411 44.74 21.60 -8.66
CA THR A 411 44.40 20.46 -7.79
C THR A 411 42.89 20.39 -7.56
N ALA A 412 42.43 19.21 -7.15
CA ALA A 412 41.03 18.97 -6.78
C ALA A 412 40.97 18.35 -5.38
N THR A 413 39.89 18.60 -4.65
CA THR A 413 39.57 17.95 -3.37
C THR A 413 38.10 17.56 -3.33
N GLY A 414 37.73 16.68 -2.39
CA GLY A 414 36.35 16.23 -2.20
C GLY A 414 36.07 14.80 -2.68
N GLY A 415 37.05 14.11 -3.27
CA GLY A 415 36.97 12.66 -3.47
C GLY A 415 37.06 11.90 -2.14
N GLY A 416 36.60 10.65 -2.11
CA GLY A 416 36.59 9.83 -0.91
C GLY A 416 35.51 8.76 -0.92
N THR A 417 35.38 8.06 0.21
CA THR A 417 34.32 7.08 0.43
C THR A 417 33.14 7.76 1.13
N TYR A 418 31.99 7.74 0.47
CA TYR A 418 30.76 8.37 0.91
C TYR A 418 29.69 7.30 1.14
N ASN A 419 28.80 7.52 2.10
CA ASN A 419 27.60 6.69 2.17
C ASN A 419 26.75 6.97 0.93
N ASP A 420 26.08 5.94 0.39
CA ASP A 420 25.06 6.18 -0.63
C ASP A 420 24.07 7.24 -0.15
N ASN A 421 23.72 8.16 -1.04
CA ASN A 421 22.88 9.34 -0.81
C ASN A 421 23.47 10.45 0.08
N SER A 422 24.76 10.43 0.42
CA SER A 422 25.39 11.57 1.12
C SER A 422 25.87 12.66 0.16
N TRP A 423 25.85 13.90 0.61
CA TRP A 423 26.39 15.02 -0.18
C TRP A 423 27.90 14.92 -0.33
N VAL A 424 28.36 15.05 -1.57
CA VAL A 424 29.74 15.20 -1.98
C VAL A 424 29.92 16.64 -2.43
N THR A 425 31.00 17.27 -2.00
CA THR A 425 31.38 18.60 -2.49
C THR A 425 32.81 18.56 -3.00
N LEU A 426 32.96 18.75 -4.31
CA LEU A 426 34.25 18.85 -4.96
C LEU A 426 34.68 20.32 -5.06
N ASN A 427 35.96 20.57 -4.84
CA ASN A 427 36.55 21.91 -4.96
C ASN A 427 37.79 21.88 -5.85
N ALA A 428 37.83 22.84 -6.79
CA ALA A 428 38.89 23.06 -7.74
C ALA A 428 39.82 24.18 -7.28
N TYR A 429 41.13 23.98 -7.46
CA TYR A 429 42.15 24.99 -7.19
C TYR A 429 43.11 25.10 -8.38
N PRO A 430 42.81 25.93 -9.39
CA PRO A 430 43.73 26.22 -10.49
C PRO A 430 45.01 26.89 -9.97
N TYR A 431 46.15 26.57 -10.56
CA TYR A 431 47.42 27.26 -10.33
C TYR A 431 47.46 28.59 -11.07
N ASP A 432 48.40 29.46 -10.68
CA ASP A 432 48.61 30.75 -11.34
C ASP A 432 48.75 30.57 -12.87
N HIS A 433 48.04 31.42 -13.62
CA HIS A 433 47.96 31.42 -15.09
C HIS A 433 47.13 30.29 -15.73
N TYR A 434 46.42 29.47 -14.95
CA TYR A 434 45.41 28.53 -15.45
C TYR A 434 43.99 29.03 -15.17
N LEU A 435 43.06 28.75 -16.09
CA LEU A 435 41.63 28.99 -15.89
C LEU A 435 40.91 27.66 -15.63
N PHE A 436 39.98 27.67 -14.69
CA PHE A 436 39.11 26.53 -14.46
C PHE A 436 38.12 26.39 -15.62
N ASP A 437 38.18 25.27 -16.34
CA ASP A 437 37.24 25.00 -17.41
C ASP A 437 35.94 24.36 -16.87
N GLY A 438 36.03 23.29 -16.07
CA GLY A 438 34.86 22.68 -15.44
C GLY A 438 35.12 21.32 -14.80
N TRP A 439 34.08 20.79 -14.16
CA TRP A 439 33.99 19.41 -13.68
C TRP A 439 33.41 18.52 -14.76
N TYR A 440 34.01 17.35 -14.96
CA TYR A 440 33.61 16.38 -15.97
C TYR A 440 33.35 15.00 -15.36
N GLU A 441 32.25 14.38 -15.77
CA GLU A 441 31.95 12.97 -15.54
C GLU A 441 32.20 12.22 -16.85
N GLY A 442 33.26 11.41 -16.91
CA GLY A 442 33.78 10.89 -18.18
C GLY A 442 34.12 12.03 -19.14
N ASN A 443 33.46 12.09 -20.30
CA ASN A 443 33.65 13.16 -21.29
C ASN A 443 32.59 14.29 -21.20
N THR A 444 31.67 14.22 -20.22
CA THR A 444 30.55 15.18 -20.13
C THR A 444 30.84 16.25 -19.09
N LYS A 445 30.74 17.52 -19.48
CA LYS A 445 30.82 18.64 -18.53
C LYS A 445 29.56 18.69 -17.66
N VAL A 446 29.72 18.64 -16.35
CA VAL A 446 28.60 18.65 -15.38
C VAL A 446 28.51 19.95 -14.59
N SER A 447 29.60 20.72 -14.51
CA SER A 447 29.61 22.05 -13.86
C SER A 447 30.76 22.91 -14.38
N ASP A 448 30.53 24.21 -14.44
CA ASP A 448 31.48 25.28 -14.73
C ASP A 448 31.90 26.06 -13.47
N ASN A 449 31.30 25.75 -12.31
CA ASN A 449 31.66 26.34 -11.02
C ASN A 449 32.81 25.58 -10.35
N MET A 450 33.77 26.32 -9.75
CA MET A 450 34.92 25.72 -9.04
C MET A 450 34.51 24.82 -7.88
N THR A 451 33.37 25.10 -7.25
CA THR A 451 32.74 24.22 -6.27
C THR A 451 31.56 23.52 -6.94
N TYR A 452 31.51 22.20 -6.81
CA TYR A 452 30.42 21.38 -7.34
C TYR A 452 29.95 20.40 -6.27
N SER A 453 28.68 20.50 -5.91
CA SER A 453 28.05 19.61 -4.93
C SER A 453 27.04 18.71 -5.62
N PHE A 454 27.11 17.42 -5.33
CA PHE A 454 26.17 16.40 -5.82
C PHE A 454 25.97 15.33 -4.76
N ILE A 455 24.97 14.47 -4.95
CA ILE A 455 24.71 13.36 -4.05
C ILE A 455 25.48 12.12 -4.53
N ALA A 456 26.22 11.47 -3.64
CA ALA A 456 26.85 10.18 -3.91
C ALA A 456 25.76 9.16 -4.21
N ILE A 457 25.81 8.56 -5.40
CA ILE A 457 24.86 7.53 -5.83
C ILE A 457 25.66 6.26 -6.11
N LEU A 458 25.22 5.14 -5.53
CA LEU A 458 25.75 3.83 -5.86
C LEU A 458 25.47 3.52 -7.33
N ARG A 459 26.53 3.46 -8.12
CA ARG A 459 26.50 2.96 -9.50
C ARG A 459 27.19 1.61 -9.47
N ILE A 460 26.45 0.51 -9.38
CA ILE A 460 27.05 -0.83 -9.47
C ILE A 460 27.24 -1.14 -10.96
N PRO A 461 28.48 -1.26 -11.50
CA PRO A 461 28.70 -1.87 -12.79
C PRO A 461 28.42 -3.37 -12.66
N ASP A 462 27.80 -3.98 -13.68
CA ASP A 462 27.43 -5.40 -13.69
C ASP A 462 28.48 -6.32 -13.04
N TYR A 463 27.98 -7.28 -12.24
CA TYR A 463 28.79 -8.37 -11.65
C TYR A 463 29.37 -9.34 -12.71
N SER A 464 29.27 -9.03 -14.00
CA SER A 464 29.75 -9.90 -15.08
C SER A 464 31.09 -9.51 -15.69
N ASP A 465 31.70 -8.39 -15.33
CA ASP A 465 33.08 -8.12 -15.71
C ASP A 465 33.90 -7.77 -14.48
N SER A 466 34.88 -8.63 -14.17
CA SER A 466 36.07 -8.18 -13.46
C SER A 466 36.70 -7.05 -14.29
N ILE A 467 36.30 -5.80 -14.03
CA ILE A 467 37.05 -4.63 -14.48
C ILE A 467 38.30 -4.58 -13.59
N SER A 468 39.26 -5.45 -13.94
CA SER A 468 40.67 -5.07 -13.90
C SER A 468 40.89 -4.01 -14.99
N GLY A 469 40.21 -2.88 -14.85
CA GLY A 469 40.31 -1.72 -15.70
C GLY A 469 41.51 -0.94 -15.24
N SER A 470 42.68 -1.39 -15.66
CA SER A 470 43.90 -0.60 -15.72
C SER A 470 43.60 0.88 -15.94
N ILE A 471 44.11 1.72 -15.03
CA ILE A 471 44.30 3.15 -15.18
C ILE A 471 44.64 3.45 -16.64
N ARG A 472 43.68 3.94 -17.43
CA ARG A 472 43.99 4.45 -18.77
C ARG A 472 44.55 5.84 -18.59
N THR A 473 45.87 5.91 -18.46
CA THR A 473 46.64 7.13 -18.67
C THR A 473 46.42 7.60 -20.11
N ILE A 474 45.48 8.51 -20.32
CA ILE A 474 45.33 9.21 -21.60
C ILE A 474 46.25 10.43 -21.57
N LYS A 475 47.09 10.53 -22.60
CA LYS A 475 48.13 11.55 -22.75
C LYS A 475 47.56 12.97 -22.80
N PRO A 476 48.33 13.98 -22.34
CA PRO A 476 47.87 15.36 -22.25
C PRO A 476 47.55 15.96 -23.62
N ASP A 477 46.41 16.64 -23.69
CA ASP A 477 46.18 17.71 -24.65
C ASP A 477 47.14 18.87 -24.31
N THR A 478 47.77 19.42 -25.34
CA THR A 478 48.77 20.49 -25.24
C THR A 478 48.14 21.89 -25.22
N SER A 479 46.81 21.99 -25.02
CA SER A 479 46.05 23.24 -25.07
C SER A 479 46.06 24.09 -23.79
N GLY A 480 46.59 23.61 -22.66
CA GLY A 480 46.67 24.42 -21.43
C GLY A 480 45.34 24.55 -20.65
N HIS A 481 44.40 23.62 -20.82
CA HIS A 481 43.16 23.55 -20.05
C HIS A 481 43.26 22.51 -18.91
N LEU A 482 42.84 22.90 -17.71
CA LEU A 482 42.66 21.99 -16.57
C LEU A 482 41.33 21.25 -16.72
N VAL A 483 41.39 19.94 -16.99
CA VAL A 483 40.22 19.05 -17.04
C VAL A 483 40.23 18.17 -15.81
N MET A 484 39.10 18.10 -15.08
CA MET A 484 38.98 17.28 -13.88
C MET A 484 37.93 16.20 -14.07
N TYR A 485 38.35 14.95 -13.85
CA TYR A 485 37.51 13.77 -14.05
C TYR A 485 37.15 13.14 -12.70
N PHE A 486 35.91 12.69 -12.58
CA PHE A 486 35.50 11.74 -11.54
C PHE A 486 34.79 10.52 -12.15
N ASP A 487 34.94 9.39 -11.47
CA ASP A 487 34.29 8.11 -11.79
C ASP A 487 33.66 7.52 -10.51
N PHE A 488 32.64 6.68 -10.68
CA PHE A 488 31.96 5.96 -9.61
C PHE A 488 32.37 4.50 -9.69
N THR A 489 32.90 3.96 -8.59
CA THR A 489 33.12 2.51 -8.44
C THR A 489 32.36 1.96 -7.25
#